data_AF-A0A919XYU2-F1
#
_entry.id   AF-A0A919XYU2-F1
#
_cell.length_a   1.000
_cell.length_b   1.000
_cell.length_c   1.000
_cell.angle_alpha   90.00
_cell.angle_beta   90.00
_cell.angle_gamma   90.00
#
_symmetry.space_group_name_H-M   'P 1'
#
loop_
_entity.id
_entity.type
_entity.pdbx_description
1 polymer ?
#
loop_
_entity_poly.entity_id
_entity_poly.type
_entity_poly.pdbx_seq_one_letter_code
_entity_poly.pdbx_strand_id
1 'polypeptide(L)'
;MKLFMTPGVERLGSQDWQLILSIVTRLYHEKEYFLSFEDKGGKTLVSDDNESVLCYVDKSIFPPSTKVWAIYGDDGQSQYYTFLLPEEY
;
A
#
# COMPACT_ATOMS: atom_id res chain seq x y z
N MET A 1 -14.49 0.45 -2.52
CA MET A 1 -13.33 -0.33 -2.05
C MET A 1 -13.10 -0.02 -0.57
N LYS A 2 -13.06 -1.03 0.29
CA LYS A 2 -12.76 -0.86 1.73
C LYS A 2 -11.26 -0.97 1.96
N LEU A 3 -10.76 -0.36 3.04
CA LEU A 3 -9.37 -0.49 3.46
C LEU A 3 -9.33 -1.10 4.87
N PHE A 4 -8.50 -2.11 5.06
CA PHE A 4 -8.20 -2.71 6.36
C PHE A 4 -6.72 -2.55 6.66
N MET A 5 -6.36 -2.53 7.93
CA MET A 5 -4.98 -2.44 8.39
C MET A 5 -4.75 -3.49 9.47
N THR A 6 -3.57 -4.10 9.46
CA THR A 6 -3.10 -4.88 10.60
C THR A 6 -2.67 -3.95 11.73
N PRO A 7 -2.59 -4.46 12.97
CA PRO A 7 -2.08 -3.69 14.10
C PRO A 7 -0.67 -3.13 13.89
N GLY A 8 0.19 -3.81 13.11
CA GLY A 8 1.50 -3.31 12.71
C GLY A 8 1.41 -1.99 11.95
N VAL A 9 0.59 -1.94 10.90
CA VAL A 9 0.41 -0.73 10.08
C VAL A 9 -0.30 0.38 10.85
N GLU A 10 -1.30 0.06 11.68
CA GLU A 10 -1.98 1.06 12.52
C GLU A 10 -1.00 1.79 13.45
N ARG A 11 0.00 1.08 13.99
CA ARG A 11 1.03 1.65 14.88
C ARG A 11 2.04 2.54 14.16
N LEU A 12 2.28 2.32 12.86
CA LEU A 12 3.21 3.15 12.09
C LEU A 12 2.69 4.58 11.93
N GLY A 13 1.36 4.72 11.83
CA GLY A 13 0.72 5.97 11.44
C GLY A 13 1.04 6.35 9.99
N SER A 14 0.05 6.36 9.11
CA SER A 14 0.24 6.95 7.78
C SER A 14 0.05 8.46 7.83
N GLN A 15 0.81 9.17 7.00
CA GLN A 15 0.74 10.63 6.90
C GLN A 15 -0.36 11.12 5.95
N ASP A 16 -0.90 10.27 5.05
CA ASP A 16 -1.90 10.70 4.07
C ASP A 16 -2.72 9.55 3.46
N TRP A 17 -3.81 9.18 4.13
CA TRP A 17 -4.73 8.14 3.67
C TRP A 17 -5.53 8.51 2.43
N GLN A 18 -5.75 9.80 2.16
CA GLN A 18 -6.45 10.22 0.95
C GLN A 18 -5.58 9.93 -0.28
N LEU A 19 -4.28 10.25 -0.19
CA LEU A 19 -3.33 9.91 -1.24
C LEU A 19 -3.20 8.39 -1.43
N ILE A 20 -3.07 7.62 -0.34
CA ILE A 20 -3.03 6.15 -0.41
C ILE A 20 -4.25 5.62 -1.17
N LEU A 21 -5.45 6.09 -0.80
CA LEU A 21 -6.69 5.67 -1.44
C LEU A 21 -6.69 6.00 -2.94
N SER A 22 -6.20 7.19 -3.33
CA SER A 22 -6.07 7.58 -4.74
C SER A 22 -5.10 6.67 -5.50
N ILE A 23 -3.94 6.35 -4.92
CA ILE A 23 -2.94 5.46 -5.54
C ILE A 23 -3.52 4.06 -5.75
N VAL A 24 -4.07 3.46 -4.69
CA VAL A 24 -4.60 2.09 -4.73
C VAL A 24 -5.78 2.00 -5.69
N THR A 25 -6.67 2.98 -5.71
CA THR A 25 -7.82 2.99 -6.63
C THR A 25 -7.35 3.07 -8.09
N ARG A 26 -6.36 3.93 -8.38
CA ARG A 26 -5.80 4.04 -9.72
C ARG A 26 -5.17 2.72 -10.17
N LEU A 27 -4.31 2.15 -9.33
CA LEU A 27 -3.57 0.92 -9.66
C LEU A 27 -4.48 -0.31 -9.72
N TYR A 28 -5.55 -0.36 -8.92
CA TYR A 28 -6.61 -1.35 -9.06
C TYR A 28 -7.24 -1.33 -10.47
N HIS A 29 -7.52 -0.15 -11.03
CA HIS A 29 -8.02 -0.03 -12.41
C HIS A 29 -6.99 -0.48 -13.46
N GLU A 30 -5.70 -0.44 -13.12
CA GLU A 30 -4.59 -0.99 -13.93
C GLU A 30 -4.38 -2.50 -13.69
N LYS A 31 -5.20 -3.14 -12.83
CA LYS A 31 -5.18 -4.56 -12.44
C LYS A 31 -4.04 -4.96 -11.50
N GLU A 32 -3.54 -4.01 -10.72
CA GLU A 32 -2.52 -4.26 -9.70
C GLU A 32 -3.16 -4.66 -8.37
N TYR A 33 -3.11 -5.94 -8.03
CA TYR A 33 -3.76 -6.50 -6.84
C TYR A 33 -2.82 -6.68 -5.64
N PHE A 34 -1.53 -6.47 -5.86
CA PHE A 34 -0.51 -6.45 -4.82
C PHE A 34 0.31 -5.19 -5.00
N LEU A 35 0.41 -4.39 -3.95
CA LEU A 35 1.18 -3.15 -3.95
C LEU A 35 2.15 -3.18 -2.79
N SER A 36 3.37 -2.74 -3.03
CA SER A 36 4.40 -2.55 -2.02
C SER A 36 4.76 -1.07 -1.95
N PHE A 37 4.72 -0.50 -0.75
CA PHE A 37 5.11 0.87 -0.45
C PHE A 37 6.42 0.83 0.34
N GLU A 38 7.47 1.45 -0.20
CA GLU A 38 8.78 1.54 0.47
C GLU A 38 9.33 2.96 0.37
N ASP A 39 9.88 3.50 1.47
CA ASP A 39 10.64 4.75 1.39
C ASP A 39 12.00 4.54 0.73
N LYS A 40 12.28 5.34 -0.29
CA LYS A 40 13.57 5.44 -0.98
C LYS A 40 14.04 6.90 -0.96
N GLY A 41 14.61 7.31 0.17
CA GLY A 41 15.25 8.61 0.30
C GLY A 41 14.27 9.78 0.35
N GLY A 42 13.21 9.64 1.14
CA GLY A 42 12.18 10.68 1.32
C GLY A 42 11.07 10.67 0.27
N LYS A 43 11.08 9.68 -0.62
CA LYS A 43 10.04 9.40 -1.62
C LYS A 43 9.52 8.00 -1.41
N THR A 44 8.23 7.78 -1.58
CA THR A 44 7.69 6.42 -1.60
C THR A 44 7.76 5.84 -3.01
N LEU A 45 8.46 4.71 -3.14
CA LEU A 45 8.39 3.83 -4.29
C LEU A 45 7.18 2.90 -4.11
N VAL A 46 6.35 2.80 -5.15
CA VAL A 46 5.27 1.82 -5.22
C VAL A 46 5.60 0.76 -6.26
N SER A 47 5.63 -0.51 -5.87
CA SER A 47 5.92 -1.66 -6.74
C SER A 47 4.84 -2.75 -6.67
N ASP A 48 4.81 -3.64 -7.66
CA ASP A 48 3.98 -4.86 -7.68
C ASP A 48 4.63 -6.03 -6.92
N ASP A 49 4.06 -7.23 -7.03
CA ASP A 49 4.59 -8.47 -6.42
C ASP A 49 5.91 -8.97 -7.04
N ASN A 50 6.20 -8.53 -8.26
CA ASN A 50 7.44 -8.84 -9.00
C ASN A 50 8.51 -7.75 -8.81
N GLU A 51 8.31 -6.82 -7.87
CA GLU A 51 9.19 -5.66 -7.62
C GLU A 51 9.30 -4.71 -8.84
N SER A 52 8.35 -4.78 -9.77
CA SER A 52 8.26 -3.84 -10.89
C SER A 52 7.78 -2.49 -10.36
N VAL A 53 8.45 -1.42 -10.77
CA VAL A 53 8.09 -0.06 -10.35
C VAL A 53 6.81 0.40 -11.04
N LEU A 54 5.78 0.71 -10.25
CA LEU A 54 4.50 1.22 -10.74
C LEU A 54 4.45 2.75 -10.72
N CYS A 55 4.93 3.37 -9.63
CA CYS A 55 5.07 4.83 -9.55
C CYS A 55 5.99 5.28 -8.41
N TYR A 56 6.28 6.58 -8.41
CA TYR A 56 6.92 7.28 -7.31
C TYR A 56 5.99 8.33 -6.74
N VAL A 57 6.07 8.53 -5.43
CA VAL A 57 5.40 9.59 -4.69
C VAL A 57 6.47 10.47 -4.09
N ASP A 58 6.44 11.77 -4.39
CA ASP A 58 7.42 12.75 -3.91
C ASP A 58 7.24 13.13 -2.42
N LYS A 59 6.92 12.14 -1.57
CA LYS A 59 6.96 12.18 -0.10
C LYS A 59 6.96 10.76 0.46
N SER A 60 7.37 10.62 1.72
CA SER A 60 7.23 9.38 2.49
C SER A 60 5.80 9.20 3.00
N ILE A 61 5.11 8.14 2.57
CA ILE A 61 3.76 7.78 3.03
C ILE A 61 3.81 7.10 4.41
N PHE A 62 4.82 6.26 4.61
CA PHE A 62 5.10 5.52 5.84
C PHE A 62 6.50 5.90 6.38
N PRO A 63 6.82 5.56 7.64
CA PRO A 63 8.14 5.83 8.20
C PRO A 63 9.28 5.25 7.33
N PRO A 64 10.45 5.91 7.31
CA PRO A 64 11.62 5.40 6.60
C PRO A 64 11.99 3.97 7.02
N SER A 65 12.61 3.21 6.12
CA SER A 65 13.03 1.82 6.35
C SER A 65 11.87 0.85 6.66
N THR A 66 10.63 1.24 6.36
CA THR A 66 9.44 0.39 6.50
C THR A 66 8.89 0.04 5.14
N LYS A 67 8.67 -1.26 4.90
CA LYS A 67 7.94 -1.76 3.75
C LYS A 67 6.52 -2.08 4.21
N VAL A 68 5.52 -1.56 3.50
CA VAL A 68 4.10 -1.88 3.76
C VAL A 68 3.51 -2.48 2.49
N TRP A 69 2.83 -3.59 2.61
CA TRP A 69 2.07 -4.18 1.51
C TRP A 69 0.61 -3.76 1.58
N ALA A 70 -0.02 -3.61 0.42
CA ALA A 70 -1.46 -3.53 0.27
C ALA A 70 -1.89 -4.64 -0.69
N ILE A 71 -2.67 -5.59 -0.17
CA ILE A 71 -3.08 -6.78 -0.91
C ILE A 71 -4.60 -6.74 -1.08
N TYR A 72 -5.04 -6.89 -2.33
CA TYR A 72 -6.44 -6.96 -2.69
C TYR A 72 -7.07 -8.27 -2.19
N GLY A 73 -8.28 -8.16 -1.65
CA GLY A 73 -9.15 -9.28 -1.31
C GLY A 73 -10.56 -9.04 -1.81
N ASP A 74 -11.23 -10.16 -2.12
CA ASP A 74 -12.64 -10.21 -2.49
C ASP A 74 -13.29 -11.40 -1.79
N ASP A 75 -14.21 -11.12 -0.87
CA ASP A 75 -14.96 -12.15 -0.12
C ASP A 75 -16.31 -12.48 -0.78
N GLY A 76 -16.57 -11.95 -1.99
CA GLY A 76 -17.85 -12.08 -2.70
C GLY A 76 -18.93 -11.09 -2.23
N GLN A 77 -18.71 -10.34 -1.15
CA GLN A 77 -19.60 -9.29 -0.66
C GLN A 77 -18.95 -7.90 -0.70
N SER A 78 -17.64 -7.83 -0.60
CA SER A 78 -16.86 -6.61 -0.50
C SER A 78 -15.50 -6.79 -1.12
N GLN A 79 -15.10 -5.77 -1.87
CA GLN A 79 -13.75 -5.62 -2.40
C GLN A 79 -12.96 -4.70 -1.48
N TYR A 80 -11.79 -5.17 -1.07
CA TYR A 80 -10.96 -4.47 -0.09
C TYR A 80 -9.47 -4.60 -0.38
N TYR A 81 -8.69 -3.67 0.17
CA TYR A 81 -7.26 -3.85 0.34
C TYR A 81 -6.95 -3.98 1.82
N THR A 82 -6.11 -4.95 2.16
CA THR A 82 -5.52 -5.08 3.50
C THR A 82 -4.10 -4.54 3.46
N PHE A 83 -3.81 -3.57 4.31
CA PHE A 83 -2.47 -3.06 4.53
C PHE A 83 -1.81 -3.82 5.66
N LEU A 84 -0.60 -4.31 5.43
CA LEU A 84 0.15 -5.10 6.39
C LEU A 84 1.65 -4.93 6.24
N LEU A 85 2.39 -5.23 7.30
CA LEU A 85 3.83 -5.42 7.20
C LEU A 85 4.13 -6.79 6.56
N PRO A 86 5.24 -6.95 5.83
CA PRO A 86 5.62 -8.24 5.23
C PRO A 86 5.63 -9.41 6.23
N GLU A 87 6.04 -9.17 7.47
CA GLU A 87 6.07 -10.15 8.56
C GLU A 87 4.69 -10.53 9.13
N GLU A 88 3.62 -9.84 8.74
CA GLU A 88 2.24 -10.11 9.15
C GLU A 88 1.44 -10.91 8.10
N TYR A 89 2.07 -11.28 6.96
CA TYR A 89 1.49 -12.12 5.91
C TYR A 89 1.72 -13.61 6.18
#